data_AF-A0A357NC02-F1
#
_entry.id   AF-A0A357NC02-F1
#
_cell.length_a   1.000
_cell.length_b   1.000
_cell.length_c   1.000
_cell.angle_alpha   90.00
_cell.angle_beta   90.00
_cell.angle_gamma   90.00
#
_symmetry.space_group_name_H-M   'P 1'
#
loop_
_entity.id
_entity.type
_entity.pdbx_description
1 polymer ?
#
loop_
_entity_poly.entity_id
_entity_poly.type
_entity_poly.pdbx_seq_one_letter_code
_entity_poly.pdbx_strand_id
1 'polypeptide(L)'
;ISVMRNILHLLGAVTELKGMTMTVNSDNIQPVEVPETLMREMRATVFLMGPLLGRLGKVKLSHPGGCAIGSRPINWHLKGLEHLGVRIGEKHGYIEAEAKKIHGAEIHLDFPSVGATENLMMAATLAPGVTLIRNAAREPEIADLQNFLRNMGARIQGAGTDVIRIDGVTRLTAGEYRVIPDRIEAGTF
;
A
#
# COMPACT_ATOMS: atom_id res chain seq x y z
N ILE A 1 8.07 -10.69 -7.38
CA ILE A 1 6.76 -11.41 -7.29
C ILE A 1 6.79 -12.53 -6.25
N SER A 2 7.75 -13.46 -6.29
CA SER A 2 7.84 -14.59 -5.33
C SER A 2 7.81 -14.16 -3.85
N VAL A 3 8.65 -13.20 -3.46
CA VAL A 3 8.72 -12.70 -2.06
C VAL A 3 7.37 -12.14 -1.60
N MET A 4 6.69 -11.35 -2.44
CA MET A 4 5.35 -10.83 -2.11
C MET A 4 4.33 -11.95 -1.91
N ARG A 5 4.39 -13.04 -2.71
CA ARG A 5 3.50 -14.21 -2.50
C ARG A 5 3.75 -14.86 -1.15
N ASN A 6 5.02 -15.02 -0.77
CA ASN A 6 5.38 -15.59 0.54
C ASN A 6 4.83 -14.73 1.68
N ILE A 7 4.88 -13.41 1.55
CA ILE A 7 4.30 -12.50 2.55
C ILE A 7 2.78 -12.61 2.57
N LEU A 8 2.12 -12.68 1.41
CA LEU A 8 0.66 -12.89 1.35
C LEU A 8 0.25 -14.22 2.00
N HIS A 9 1.00 -15.30 1.77
CA HIS A 9 0.78 -16.59 2.44
C HIS A 9 0.97 -16.50 3.96
N LEU A 10 2.03 -15.82 4.41
CA LEU A 10 2.27 -15.56 5.84
C LEU A 10 1.08 -14.83 6.47
N LEU A 11 0.51 -13.86 5.76
CA LEU A 11 -0.66 -13.11 6.21
C LEU A 11 -1.95 -13.94 6.13
N GLY A 12 -1.95 -15.14 5.55
CA GLY A 12 -3.11 -16.03 5.47
C GLY A 12 -3.88 -15.99 4.14
N ALA A 13 -3.39 -15.27 3.12
CA ALA A 13 -3.94 -15.36 1.77
C ALA A 13 -3.52 -16.66 1.08
N VAL A 14 -4.36 -17.14 0.19
CA VAL A 14 -4.07 -18.28 -0.70
C VAL A 14 -3.81 -17.73 -2.09
N THR A 15 -2.69 -18.11 -2.72
CA THR A 15 -2.37 -17.65 -4.08
C THR A 15 -2.11 -18.80 -5.03
N GLU A 16 -2.66 -18.73 -6.24
CA GLU A 16 -2.36 -19.66 -7.34
C GLU A 16 -1.79 -18.89 -8.53
N LEU A 17 -0.71 -19.38 -9.14
CA LEU A 17 -0.12 -18.79 -10.35
C LEU A 17 -0.28 -19.77 -11.51
N LYS A 18 -1.01 -19.35 -12.55
CA LYS A 18 -1.19 -20.09 -13.80
C LYS A 18 -0.75 -19.23 -14.98
N GLY A 19 0.37 -19.59 -15.59
CA GLY A 19 1.00 -18.77 -16.64
C GLY A 19 1.31 -17.37 -16.12
N MET A 20 0.66 -16.35 -16.69
CA MET A 20 0.80 -14.94 -16.30
C MET A 20 -0.30 -14.46 -15.34
N THR A 21 -1.20 -15.34 -14.88
CA THR A 21 -2.34 -14.98 -14.04
C THR A 21 -2.11 -15.40 -12.59
N MET A 22 -2.17 -14.44 -11.67
CA MET A 22 -2.15 -14.67 -10.22
C MET A 22 -3.57 -14.55 -9.66
N THR A 23 -4.09 -15.63 -9.09
CA THR A 23 -5.32 -15.60 -8.29
C THR A 23 -4.96 -15.44 -6.82
N VAL A 24 -5.60 -14.50 -6.12
CA VAL A 24 -5.38 -14.24 -4.69
C VAL A 24 -6.71 -14.31 -3.95
N ASN A 25 -6.89 -15.30 -3.08
CA ASN A 25 -7.95 -15.28 -2.08
C ASN A 25 -7.38 -14.66 -0.80
N SER A 26 -8.02 -13.58 -0.32
CA SER A 26 -7.57 -12.84 0.86
C SER A 26 -8.55 -12.91 2.03
N ASP A 27 -9.54 -13.81 2.00
CA ASP A 27 -10.63 -13.86 2.99
C ASP A 27 -10.12 -14.13 4.41
N ASN A 28 -9.06 -14.92 4.54
CA ASN A 28 -8.48 -15.35 5.81
C ASN A 28 -7.27 -14.52 6.25
N ILE A 29 -7.09 -13.31 5.70
CA ILE A 29 -5.97 -12.44 6.09
C ILE A 29 -6.02 -12.13 7.59
N GLN A 30 -4.90 -12.31 8.27
CA GLN A 30 -4.68 -12.06 9.69
C GLN A 30 -3.58 -11.01 9.91
N PRO A 31 -3.65 -10.26 11.03
CA PRO A 31 -2.64 -9.25 11.37
C PRO A 31 -1.41 -9.92 12.00
N VAL A 32 -0.68 -10.66 11.17
CA VAL A 32 0.56 -11.35 11.55
C VAL A 32 1.74 -10.40 11.40
N GLU A 33 2.73 -10.56 12.27
CA GLU A 33 4.01 -9.85 12.15
C GLU A 33 4.75 -10.28 10.87
N VAL A 34 5.18 -9.32 10.05
CA VAL A 34 6.06 -9.63 8.93
C VAL A 34 7.52 -9.58 9.41
N PRO A 35 8.24 -10.72 9.39
CA PRO A 35 9.57 -10.83 9.97
C PRO A 35 10.61 -10.04 9.18
N GLU A 36 11.71 -9.69 9.85
CA GLU A 36 12.87 -8.99 9.26
C GLU A 36 13.40 -9.69 8.00
N THR A 37 13.42 -11.03 7.98
CA THR A 37 13.93 -11.82 6.85
C THR A 37 13.23 -11.46 5.54
N LEU A 38 11.89 -11.42 5.54
CA LEU A 38 11.10 -11.05 4.37
C LEU A 38 11.20 -9.55 4.03
N MET A 39 11.26 -8.69 5.05
CA MET A 39 11.45 -7.24 4.85
C MET A 39 12.80 -6.93 4.17
N ARG A 40 13.87 -7.66 4.54
CA ARG A 40 15.21 -7.52 3.94
C ARG A 40 15.27 -8.01 2.50
N GLU A 41 14.50 -9.04 2.16
CA GLU A 41 14.39 -9.50 0.77
C GLU A 41 13.68 -8.48 -0.12
N MET A 42 12.67 -7.78 0.41
CA MET A 42 11.88 -6.83 -0.38
C MET A 42 11.45 -5.61 0.44
N ARG A 43 12.15 -4.49 0.26
CA ARG A 43 11.81 -3.20 0.88
C ARG A 43 10.37 -2.75 0.61
N ALA A 44 9.81 -3.11 -0.54
CA ALA A 44 8.43 -2.77 -0.93
C ALA A 44 7.35 -3.38 -0.01
N THR A 45 7.73 -4.27 0.93
CA THR A 45 6.86 -4.79 1.99
C THR A 45 6.18 -3.68 2.81
N VAL A 46 6.79 -2.48 2.89
CA VAL A 46 6.20 -1.29 3.54
C VAL A 46 4.83 -0.90 2.96
N PHE A 47 4.54 -1.25 1.70
CA PHE A 47 3.24 -0.98 1.06
C PHE A 47 2.09 -1.77 1.67
N LEU A 48 2.37 -2.81 2.46
CA LEU A 48 1.34 -3.58 3.14
C LEU A 48 0.75 -2.83 4.34
N MET A 49 1.41 -1.78 4.86
CA MET A 49 0.87 -1.04 6.00
C MET A 49 -0.51 -0.46 5.69
N GLY A 50 -0.65 0.21 4.54
CA GLY A 50 -1.89 0.87 4.13
C GLY A 50 -3.09 -0.08 4.01
N PRO A 51 -3.05 -1.12 3.16
CA PRO A 51 -4.15 -2.06 3.03
C PRO A 51 -4.41 -2.87 4.31
N LEU A 52 -3.38 -3.22 5.10
CA LEU A 52 -3.60 -3.92 6.38
C LEU A 52 -4.20 -3.01 7.45
N LEU A 53 -3.79 -1.73 7.53
CA LEU A 53 -4.42 -0.76 8.41
C LEU A 53 -5.86 -0.47 7.99
N GLY A 54 -6.12 -0.31 6.68
CA GLY A 54 -7.47 -0.10 6.16
C GLY A 54 -8.40 -1.27 6.41
N ARG A 55 -7.90 -2.50 6.32
CA ARG A 55 -8.71 -3.71 6.45
C ARG A 55 -8.81 -4.25 7.88
N LEU A 56 -7.70 -4.26 8.62
CA LEU A 56 -7.57 -4.91 9.92
C LEU A 56 -7.37 -3.93 11.08
N GLY A 57 -7.08 -2.65 10.79
CA GLY A 57 -6.81 -1.63 11.80
C GLY A 57 -5.47 -1.78 12.52
N LYS A 58 -4.62 -2.76 12.15
CA LYS A 58 -3.30 -2.93 12.75
C LYS A 58 -2.32 -3.64 11.82
N VAL A 59 -1.04 -3.33 11.98
CA VAL A 59 0.06 -3.97 11.26
C VAL A 59 1.35 -3.88 12.09
N LYS A 60 2.17 -4.92 12.02
CA LYS A 60 3.51 -4.93 12.61
C LYS A 60 4.53 -5.42 11.60
N LEU A 61 5.51 -4.58 11.26
CA LEU A 61 6.54 -4.87 10.26
C LEU A 61 7.91 -4.51 10.81
N SER A 62 8.95 -5.26 10.42
CA SER A 62 10.33 -4.82 10.67
C SER A 62 10.65 -3.53 9.92
N HIS A 63 11.54 -2.70 10.47
CA HIS A 63 12.03 -1.52 9.77
C HIS A 63 12.77 -1.92 8.49
N PRO A 64 12.51 -1.22 7.37
CA PRO A 64 13.28 -1.45 6.17
C PRO A 64 14.71 -0.94 6.40
N GLY A 65 15.68 -1.86 6.40
CA GLY A 65 17.09 -1.57 6.68
C GLY A 65 17.75 -0.61 5.66
N GLY A 66 19.09 -0.52 5.72
CA GLY A 66 19.89 0.29 4.79
C GLY A 66 19.74 -0.15 3.34
N CYS A 67 19.88 0.79 2.42
CA CYS A 67 19.81 0.55 0.98
C CYS A 67 21.10 1.03 0.30
N ALA A 68 21.65 0.22 -0.60
CA ALA A 68 22.89 0.51 -1.33
C ALA A 68 22.82 1.76 -2.25
N ILE A 69 21.61 2.14 -2.70
CA ILE A 69 21.36 3.26 -3.63
C ILE A 69 21.25 4.61 -2.87
N GLY A 70 21.23 4.59 -1.54
CA GLY A 70 21.11 5.77 -0.69
C GLY A 70 19.99 5.70 0.34
N SER A 71 19.85 6.78 1.13
CA SER A 71 18.80 6.92 2.15
C SER A 71 17.43 7.04 1.50
N ARG A 72 16.57 6.05 1.72
CA ARG A 72 15.17 6.03 1.26
C ARG A 72 14.22 6.03 2.45
N PRO A 73 14.06 7.13 3.18
CA PRO A 73 13.29 7.15 4.41
C PRO A 73 11.82 6.81 4.13
N ILE A 74 11.14 6.24 5.13
CA ILE A 74 9.71 5.90 5.06
C ILE A 74 8.83 6.91 5.81
N ASN A 75 9.43 8.00 6.30
CA ASN A 75 8.77 9.05 7.07
C ASN A 75 7.49 9.57 6.41
N TRP A 76 7.46 9.70 5.08
CA TRP A 76 6.27 10.14 4.35
C TRP A 76 5.10 9.16 4.45
N HIS A 77 5.37 7.85 4.52
CA HIS A 77 4.35 6.84 4.78
C HIS A 77 3.79 7.00 6.18
N LEU A 78 4.68 7.08 7.18
CA LEU A 78 4.31 7.14 8.59
C LEU A 78 3.49 8.40 8.88
N LYS A 79 4.02 9.58 8.52
CA LYS A 79 3.32 10.86 8.69
C LYS A 79 1.95 10.88 8.00
N GLY A 80 1.87 10.38 6.77
CA GLY A 80 0.58 10.36 6.05
C GLY A 80 -0.44 9.43 6.72
N LEU A 81 -0.01 8.28 7.23
CA LEU A 81 -0.90 7.36 7.95
C LEU A 81 -1.36 7.95 9.29
N GLU A 82 -0.50 8.69 9.99
CA GLU A 82 -0.88 9.42 11.22
C GLU A 82 -2.02 10.41 10.96
N HIS A 83 -2.02 11.10 9.80
CA HIS A 83 -3.11 11.99 9.42
C HIS A 83 -4.45 11.26 9.21
N LEU A 84 -4.41 9.96 8.87
CA LEU A 84 -5.60 9.11 8.79
C LEU A 84 -6.03 8.54 10.15
N GLY A 85 -5.42 8.99 11.26
CA GLY A 85 -5.76 8.55 12.62
C GLY A 85 -5.01 7.32 13.11
N VAL A 86 -3.93 6.92 12.41
CA VAL A 86 -3.08 5.79 12.81
C VAL A 86 -2.09 6.22 13.88
N ARG A 87 -1.96 5.41 14.93
CA ARG A 87 -0.89 5.53 15.92
C ARG A 87 0.28 4.67 15.51
N ILE A 88 1.47 5.25 15.49
CA ILE A 88 2.68 4.57 15.06
C ILE A 88 3.67 4.55 16.23
N GLY A 89 4.23 3.39 16.51
CA GLY A 89 5.30 3.17 17.47
C GLY A 89 6.47 2.47 16.80
N GLU A 90 7.68 2.96 17.06
CA GLU A 90 8.93 2.35 16.60
C GLU A 90 9.66 1.76 17.80
N LYS A 91 9.80 0.44 17.87
CA LYS A 91 10.46 -0.27 18.98
C LYS A 91 11.27 -1.46 18.49
N HIS A 92 12.50 -1.59 18.97
CA HIS A 92 13.38 -2.74 18.70
C HIS A 92 13.54 -3.09 17.20
N GLY A 93 13.53 -2.09 16.32
CA GLY A 93 13.64 -2.32 14.87
C GLY A 93 12.33 -2.76 14.21
N TYR A 94 11.19 -2.61 14.88
CA TYR A 94 9.85 -2.82 14.34
C TYR A 94 9.03 -1.54 14.34
N ILE A 95 8.15 -1.45 13.34
CA ILE A 95 7.09 -0.47 13.20
C ILE A 95 5.80 -1.18 13.61
N GLU A 96 5.18 -0.69 14.68
CA GLU A 96 3.87 -1.10 15.14
C GLU A 96 2.89 0.03 14.82
N ALA A 97 1.92 -0.23 13.94
CA ALA A 97 0.93 0.76 13.57
C ALA A 97 -0.47 0.22 13.83
N GLU A 98 -1.30 1.01 14.52
CA GLU A 98 -2.67 0.64 14.88
C GLU A 98 -3.63 1.82 14.81
N ALA A 99 -4.88 1.54 14.45
CA ALA A 99 -5.97 2.50 14.44
C ALA A 99 -7.26 1.79 14.87
N LYS A 100 -7.98 2.34 15.86
CA LYS A 100 -9.33 1.85 16.19
C LYS A 100 -10.28 2.03 15.01
N LYS A 101 -10.15 3.17 14.33
CA LYS A 101 -10.77 3.51 13.05
C LYS A 101 -9.82 4.47 12.35
N ILE A 102 -9.52 4.21 11.09
CA ILE A 102 -8.94 5.23 10.23
C ILE A 102 -10.04 6.19 9.77
N HIS A 103 -9.68 7.38 9.30
CA HIS A 103 -10.62 8.36 8.76
C HIS A 103 -10.00 9.13 7.59
N GLY A 104 -10.84 9.74 6.77
CA GLY A 104 -10.40 10.63 5.70
C GLY A 104 -9.64 11.84 6.25
N ALA A 105 -8.66 12.34 5.49
CA ALA A 105 -7.87 13.51 5.84
C ALA A 105 -7.28 14.20 4.60
N GLU A 106 -6.89 15.46 4.76
CA GLU A 106 -6.07 16.14 3.77
C GLU A 106 -4.59 15.96 4.14
N ILE A 107 -3.81 15.44 3.19
CA ILE A 107 -2.40 15.07 3.37
C ILE A 107 -1.59 15.77 2.29
N HIS A 108 -0.61 16.57 2.69
CA HIS A 108 0.37 17.15 1.79
C HIS A 108 1.69 16.38 1.90
N LEU A 109 2.15 15.80 0.79
CA LEU A 109 3.44 15.12 0.76
C LEU A 109 4.57 16.12 0.47
N ASP A 110 5.58 16.18 1.35
CA ASP A 110 6.77 17.01 1.15
C ASP A 110 7.55 16.63 -0.14
N PHE A 111 7.42 15.38 -0.55
CA PHE A 111 8.02 14.80 -1.75
C PHE A 111 7.01 13.84 -2.40
N PRO A 112 6.85 13.85 -3.74
CA PRO A 112 5.92 12.98 -4.45
C PRO A 112 6.43 11.53 -4.46
N SER A 113 6.47 10.89 -3.29
CA SER A 113 6.90 9.51 -3.11
C SER A 113 5.86 8.57 -3.72
N VAL A 114 6.28 7.78 -4.72
CA VAL A 114 5.48 6.69 -5.31
C VAL A 114 4.92 5.80 -4.20
N GLY A 115 5.81 5.30 -3.35
CA GLY A 115 5.44 4.39 -2.30
C GLY A 115 4.49 4.97 -1.25
N ALA A 116 4.69 6.24 -0.86
CA ALA A 116 3.80 6.87 0.10
C ALA A 116 2.42 7.10 -0.53
N THR A 117 2.37 7.51 -1.80
CA THR A 117 1.14 7.71 -2.55
C THR A 117 0.32 6.42 -2.64
N GLU A 118 0.93 5.30 -3.02
CA GLU A 118 0.28 3.99 -3.11
C GLU A 118 -0.25 3.53 -1.75
N ASN A 119 0.58 3.65 -0.72
CA ASN A 119 0.25 3.20 0.63
C ASN A 119 -0.93 3.97 1.23
N LEU A 120 -0.93 5.30 1.07
CA LEU A 120 -2.01 6.16 1.53
C LEU A 120 -3.28 5.98 0.69
N MET A 121 -3.15 5.80 -0.62
CA MET A 121 -4.29 5.51 -1.51
C MET A 121 -4.99 4.22 -1.07
N MET A 122 -4.24 3.14 -0.85
CA MET A 122 -4.80 1.87 -0.39
C MET A 122 -5.45 1.99 0.99
N ALA A 123 -4.80 2.65 1.95
CA ALA A 123 -5.36 2.89 3.28
C ALA A 123 -6.68 3.66 3.23
N ALA A 124 -6.71 4.74 2.44
CA ALA A 124 -7.86 5.64 2.33
C ALA A 124 -9.10 4.98 1.70
N THR A 125 -8.95 3.89 0.93
CA THR A 125 -10.09 3.23 0.28
C THR A 125 -11.19 2.79 1.25
N LEU A 126 -10.83 2.39 2.46
CA LEU A 126 -11.75 1.94 3.51
C LEU A 126 -11.90 2.96 4.66
N ALA A 127 -11.30 4.16 4.52
CA ALA A 127 -11.34 5.20 5.53
C ALA A 127 -12.62 6.03 5.42
N PRO A 128 -13.53 6.06 6.42
CA PRO A 128 -14.73 6.88 6.36
C PRO A 128 -14.40 8.35 6.12
N GLY A 129 -15.07 8.95 5.15
CA GLY A 129 -14.87 10.34 4.74
C GLY A 129 -14.07 10.46 3.45
N VAL A 130 -13.46 11.63 3.28
CA VAL A 130 -12.72 12.00 2.06
C VAL A 130 -11.25 12.16 2.43
N THR A 131 -10.37 11.52 1.65
CA THR A 131 -8.94 11.76 1.70
C THR A 131 -8.50 12.53 0.46
N LEU A 132 -7.69 13.57 0.66
CA LEU A 132 -7.01 14.30 -0.40
C LEU A 132 -5.51 14.13 -0.21
N ILE A 133 -4.84 13.49 -1.17
CA ILE A 133 -3.38 13.39 -1.21
C ILE A 133 -2.88 14.46 -2.17
N ARG A 134 -2.22 15.49 -1.66
CA ARG A 134 -1.61 16.57 -2.44
C ARG A 134 -0.12 16.32 -2.65
N ASN A 135 0.38 16.82 -3.77
CA ASN A 135 1.72 16.54 -4.26
C ASN A 135 1.96 15.02 -4.40
N ALA A 136 0.94 14.33 -4.93
CA ALA A 136 0.99 12.90 -5.17
C ALA A 136 1.97 12.54 -6.30
N ALA A 137 2.49 11.32 -6.25
CA ALA A 137 3.20 10.69 -7.35
C ALA A 137 2.29 10.54 -8.59
N ARG A 138 2.89 10.65 -9.78
CA ARG A 138 2.16 10.74 -11.07
C ARG A 138 2.53 9.65 -12.05
N GLU A 139 3.33 8.69 -11.61
CA GLU A 139 3.83 7.58 -12.38
C GLU A 139 2.66 6.72 -12.90
N PRO A 140 2.82 6.05 -14.06
CA PRO A 140 1.79 5.18 -14.63
C PRO A 140 1.32 4.10 -13.65
N GLU A 141 2.22 3.62 -12.79
CA GLU A 141 1.94 2.63 -11.75
C GLU A 141 0.90 3.12 -10.72
N ILE A 142 0.87 4.44 -10.43
CA ILE A 142 -0.15 5.06 -9.55
C ILE A 142 -1.52 5.04 -10.22
N ALA A 143 -1.57 5.34 -11.52
CA ALA A 143 -2.82 5.29 -12.29
C ALA A 143 -3.33 3.84 -12.44
N ASP A 144 -2.42 2.88 -12.62
CA ASP A 144 -2.75 1.45 -12.66
C ASP A 144 -3.35 0.97 -11.33
N LEU A 145 -2.73 1.33 -10.20
CA LEU A 145 -3.27 1.01 -8.87
C LEU A 145 -4.65 1.63 -8.63
N GLN A 146 -4.85 2.90 -9.02
CA GLN A 146 -6.16 3.53 -8.96
C GLN A 146 -7.21 2.71 -9.73
N ASN A 147 -6.89 2.32 -10.97
CA ASN A 147 -7.81 1.60 -11.83
C ASN A 147 -8.11 0.20 -11.28
N PHE A 148 -7.11 -0.50 -10.74
CA PHE A 148 -7.29 -1.76 -10.03
C PHE A 148 -8.25 -1.61 -8.83
N LEU A 149 -8.03 -0.63 -7.97
CA LEU A 149 -8.87 -0.40 -6.80
C LEU A 149 -10.29 0.02 -7.19
N ARG A 150 -10.45 0.83 -8.25
CA ARG A 150 -11.77 1.20 -8.80
C ARG A 150 -12.52 0.00 -9.35
N ASN A 151 -11.83 -0.92 -10.01
CA ASN A 151 -12.41 -2.19 -10.48
C ASN A 151 -12.95 -3.03 -9.30
N MET A 152 -12.36 -2.89 -8.11
CA MET A 152 -12.84 -3.50 -6.87
C MET A 152 -13.92 -2.68 -6.13
N GLY A 153 -14.37 -1.55 -6.70
CA GLY A 153 -15.43 -0.70 -6.14
C GLY A 153 -14.94 0.51 -5.33
N ALA A 154 -13.64 0.80 -5.29
CA ALA A 154 -13.14 2.02 -4.66
C ALA A 154 -13.55 3.28 -5.45
N ARG A 155 -13.66 4.42 -4.76
CA ARG A 155 -13.95 5.72 -5.37
C ARG A 155 -12.71 6.60 -5.30
N ILE A 156 -11.91 6.55 -6.36
CA ILE A 156 -10.62 7.23 -6.44
C ILE A 156 -10.56 8.04 -7.74
N GLN A 157 -10.02 9.25 -7.68
CA GLN A 157 -9.91 10.18 -8.81
C GLN A 157 -8.58 10.93 -8.75
N GLY A 158 -8.04 11.33 -9.90
CA GLY A 158 -6.89 12.23 -9.98
C GLY A 158 -5.51 11.55 -10.03
N ALA A 159 -5.41 10.22 -10.05
CA ALA A 159 -4.12 9.56 -10.32
C ALA A 159 -3.54 10.01 -11.69
N GLY A 160 -2.24 10.29 -11.72
CA GLY A 160 -1.57 10.96 -12.84
C GLY A 160 -1.55 12.50 -12.73
N THR A 161 -2.26 13.07 -11.76
CA THR A 161 -2.20 14.50 -11.40
C THR A 161 -1.52 14.70 -10.04
N ASP A 162 -1.36 15.95 -9.62
CA ASP A 162 -0.75 16.30 -8.34
C ASP A 162 -1.67 16.12 -7.13
N VAL A 163 -2.98 15.92 -7.35
CA VAL A 163 -3.96 15.72 -6.29
C VAL A 163 -4.79 14.46 -6.56
N ILE A 164 -4.77 13.53 -5.61
CA ILE A 164 -5.61 12.33 -5.64
C ILE A 164 -6.70 12.46 -4.58
N ARG A 165 -7.95 12.31 -5.00
CA ARG A 165 -9.13 12.27 -4.12
C ARG A 165 -9.60 10.83 -3.95
N ILE A 166 -9.78 10.41 -2.71
CA ILE A 166 -10.36 9.13 -2.34
C ILE A 166 -11.60 9.37 -1.49
N ASP A 167 -12.75 8.88 -1.93
CA ASP A 167 -13.97 8.82 -1.12
C ASP A 167 -14.09 7.40 -0.54
N GLY A 168 -13.90 7.26 0.77
CA GLY A 168 -13.84 5.95 1.40
C GLY A 168 -15.14 5.17 1.27
N VAL A 169 -15.03 3.85 1.05
CA VAL A 169 -16.14 2.91 0.92
C VAL A 169 -16.14 1.91 2.06
N THR A 170 -17.27 1.22 2.28
CA THR A 170 -17.40 0.27 3.38
C THR A 170 -16.77 -1.09 3.10
N ARG A 171 -16.61 -1.45 1.83
CA ARG A 171 -15.97 -2.69 1.39
C ARG A 171 -15.47 -2.57 -0.05
N LEU A 172 -14.49 -3.39 -0.38
CA LEU A 172 -14.09 -3.69 -1.75
C LEU A 172 -14.56 -5.11 -2.11
N THR A 173 -14.78 -5.36 -3.40
CA THR A 173 -15.12 -6.68 -3.93
C THR A 173 -13.98 -7.26 -4.75
N ALA A 174 -13.94 -8.57 -4.90
CA ALA A 174 -13.02 -9.22 -5.83
C ALA A 174 -13.29 -8.76 -7.27
N GLY A 175 -12.26 -8.79 -8.11
CA GLY A 175 -12.33 -8.46 -9.52
C GLY A 175 -11.12 -8.98 -10.28
N GLU A 176 -11.25 -9.07 -11.60
CA GLU A 176 -10.15 -9.41 -12.50
C GLU A 176 -9.50 -8.13 -13.01
N TYR A 177 -8.17 -8.13 -13.11
CA TYR A 177 -7.43 -6.96 -13.56
C TYR A 177 -6.15 -7.37 -14.28
N ARG A 178 -5.84 -6.66 -15.37
CA ARG A 178 -4.61 -6.86 -16.14
C ARG A 178 -3.68 -5.69 -15.87
N VAL A 179 -2.51 -5.98 -15.30
CA VAL A 179 -1.45 -5.01 -15.05
C VAL A 179 -0.93 -4.40 -16.34
N ILE A 180 -0.51 -3.14 -16.28
CA ILE A 180 0.12 -2.44 -17.41
C ILE A 180 1.47 -3.09 -17.81
N PRO A 181 1.93 -2.86 -19.06
CA PRO A 181 3.29 -3.23 -19.48
C PRO A 181 4.37 -2.51 -18.65
N ASP A 182 5.54 -3.14 -18.51
CA ASP A 182 6.68 -2.55 -17.82
C ASP A 182 7.37 -1.50 -18.72
N ARG A 183 7.22 -0.23 -18.36
CA ARG A 183 7.80 0.90 -19.10
C ARG A 183 9.32 0.99 -18.99
N ILE A 184 9.92 0.40 -17.94
CA ILE A 184 11.37 0.39 -17.75
C ILE A 184 11.97 -0.71 -18.62
N GLU A 185 11.34 -1.88 -18.68
CA GLU A 185 11.70 -2.95 -19.62
C GLU A 185 11.61 -2.45 -21.07
N ALA A 186 10.47 -1.84 -21.45
CA ALA A 186 10.27 -1.31 -22.80
C ALA A 186 11.21 -0.17 -23.18
N GLY A 187 11.76 0.57 -22.21
CA GLY A 187 12.77 1.59 -22.45
C GLY A 187 14.21 1.04 -22.50
N THR A 188 14.42 -0.19 -22.03
CA THR A 188 15.74 -0.83 -21.98
C THR A 188 16.07 -1.60 -23.26
N PHE A 189 15.07 -2.26 -23.85
CA PHE A 189 15.21 -3.07 -25.07
C PHE A 189 14.66 -2.34 -26.30
#